data_AF-A0AAP2Z4W4-F1
#
_entry.id   AF-A0AAP2Z4W4-F1
#
_cell.length_a   1.000
_cell.length_b   1.000
_cell.length_c   1.000
_cell.angle_alpha   90.00
_cell.angle_beta   90.00
_cell.angle_gamma   90.00
#
_symmetry.space_group_name_H-M   'P 1'
#
loop_
_entity.id
_entity.type
_entity.pdbx_description
1 polymer ?
#
loop_
_entity_poly.entity_id
_entity_poly.type
_entity_poly.pdbx_seq_one_letter_code
_entity_poly.pdbx_strand_id
1 'polypeptide(L)' 'MGDGPNEGGLSRKHIRAQIDGTLERLGTDYLDVYYIHRWDDETPIEQMLSTLGNLIKEEKVNHLGASITFA' A
#
# COMPACT_ATOMS: atom_id res chain seq x y z
N MET A 1 0.05 -12.01 -3.19
CA MET A 1 -1.36 -11.65 -3.45
C MET A 1 -2.14 -12.94 -3.40
N GLY A 2 -3.34 -12.91 -2.82
CA GLY A 2 -4.27 -14.03 -2.85
C GLY A 2 -5.26 -13.90 -4.00
N ASP A 3 -6.11 -14.91 -4.19
CA ASP A 3 -7.05 -15.00 -5.31
C ASP A 3 -8.40 -14.31 -5.00
N GLY A 4 -8.60 -13.85 -3.76
CA GLY A 4 -9.81 -13.15 -3.35
C GLY A 4 -9.92 -11.71 -3.86
N PRO A 5 -11.13 -11.16 -3.98
CA PRO A 5 -11.41 -9.85 -4.60
C PRO A 5 -10.77 -8.63 -3.90
N ASN A 6 -10.16 -8.81 -2.72
CA ASN A 6 -9.42 -7.75 -2.01
C ASN A 6 -8.02 -8.23 -1.56
N GLU A 7 -7.53 -9.33 -2.15
CA GLU A 7 -6.27 -9.97 -1.76
C GLU A 7 -5.10 -9.58 -2.70
N GLY A 8 -5.32 -8.60 -3.59
CA GLY A 8 -4.31 -8.01 -4.45
C GLY A 8 -4.64 -6.58 -4.91
N GLY A 9 -3.78 -6.06 -5.80
CA GLY A 9 -3.90 -4.74 -6.42
C GLY A 9 -3.51 -3.57 -5.51
N LEU A 10 -3.84 -2.36 -5.95
CA LEU A 10 -3.56 -1.09 -5.26
C LEU A 10 -4.84 -0.41 -4.75
N SER A 11 -5.95 -1.15 -4.66
CA SER A 11 -7.19 -0.64 -4.08
C SER A 11 -6.98 -0.14 -2.65
N ARG A 12 -7.77 0.87 -2.25
CA ARG A 12 -7.70 1.43 -0.90
C ARG A 12 -7.76 0.35 0.19
N LYS A 13 -8.67 -0.61 0.04
CA LYS A 13 -8.90 -1.66 1.03
C LYS A 13 -7.69 -2.59 1.13
N HIS A 14 -7.11 -2.98 0.00
CA HIS A 14 -5.93 -3.85 0.00
C HIS A 14 -4.70 -3.16 0.60
N ILE A 15 -4.42 -1.91 0.21
CA ILE A 15 -3.30 -1.13 0.76
C ILE A 15 -3.39 -1.03 2.29
N ARG A 16 -4.57 -0.68 2.83
CA ARG A 16 -4.76 -0.54 4.28
C ARG A 16 -4.58 -1.87 5.03
N ALA A 17 -5.15 -2.95 4.51
CA ALA A 17 -4.96 -4.27 5.10
C ALA A 17 -3.48 -4.71 5.07
N GLN A 18 -2.76 -4.42 3.97
CA GLN A 18 -1.34 -4.76 3.84
C GLN A 18 -0.45 -3.99 4.82
N ILE A 19 -0.64 -2.67 4.97
CA ILE A 19 0.17 -1.89 5.92
C ILE A 19 -0.12 -2.32 7.37
N ASP A 20 -1.40 -2.47 7.75
CA ASP A 20 -1.76 -2.85 9.12
C ASP A 20 -1.16 -4.24 9.47
N GLY A 21 -1.31 -5.22 8.58
CA GLY A 21 -0.69 -6.53 8.77
C GLY A 21 0.84 -6.52 8.68
N THR A 22 1.46 -5.53 8.03
CA THR A 22 2.93 -5.38 8.00
C THR A 22 3.45 -4.84 9.32
N LEU A 23 2.80 -3.80 9.85
CA LEU A 23 3.12 -3.20 11.14
C LEU A 23 2.98 -4.24 12.26
N GLU A 24 1.89 -5.02 12.27
CA GLU A 24 1.67 -6.10 13.23
C GLU A 24 2.80 -7.15 13.18
N ARG A 25 3.16 -7.64 11.99
CA ARG A 25 4.21 -8.67 11.83
C ARG A 25 5.60 -8.18 12.21
N LEU A 26 5.87 -6.88 12.04
CA LEU A 26 7.16 -6.28 12.37
C LEU A 26 7.22 -5.77 13.82
N GLY A 27 6.09 -5.66 14.51
CA GLY A 27 6.03 -5.13 15.87
C GLY A 27 6.42 -3.66 15.95
N THR A 28 6.05 -2.86 14.95
CA THR A 28 6.35 -1.43 14.85
C THR A 28 5.08 -0.66 14.48
N ASP A 29 5.03 0.63 14.82
CA ASP A 29 3.91 1.50 14.49
C ASP A 29 4.08 2.22 13.15
N TYR A 30 5.30 2.20 12.59
CA TYR A 30 5.61 2.88 11.32
C TYR A 30 6.63 2.13 10.46
N LEU A 31 6.67 2.51 9.18
CA LEU A 31 7.72 2.16 8.23
C LEU A 31 8.44 3.42 7.73
N ASP A 32 9.77 3.35 7.60
CA ASP A 32 10.51 4.43 6.94
C ASP A 32 10.16 4.53 5.45
N VAL A 33 10.03 3.39 4.78
CA VAL A 33 9.70 3.33 3.35
C VAL A 33 8.65 2.27 3.08
N TYR A 34 7.57 2.64 2.41
CA TYR A 34 6.54 1.72 1.92
C TYR A 34 6.51 1.71 0.39
N TYR A 35 6.65 0.53 -0.20
CA TYR A 35 6.72 0.36 -1.65
C TYR A 35 5.39 -0.13 -2.23
N ILE A 36 4.95 0.50 -3.32
CA ILE A 36 4.11 -0.20 -4.30
C ILE A 36 5.01 -1.09 -5.16
N HIS A 37 4.69 -2.38 -5.23
CA HIS A 37 5.57 -3.38 -5.84
C HIS A 37 5.19 -3.73 -7.28
N ARG A 38 3.94 -3.48 -7.68
CA ARG A 38 3.45 -3.65 -9.06
C ARG A 38 2.47 -2.55 -9.38
N TRP A 39 2.47 -2.11 -10.62
CA TRP A 39 1.44 -1.22 -11.13
C TRP A 39 0.10 -1.98 -11.23
N ASP A 40 -0.99 -1.27 -10.99
CA ASP A 40 -2.36 -1.80 -11.06
C ASP A 40 -3.21 -0.84 -11.90
N ASP A 41 -3.50 -1.25 -13.13
CA ASP A 41 -4.31 -0.47 -14.08
C ASP A 41 -5.81 -0.44 -13.74
N GLU A 42 -6.26 -1.33 -12.84
CA GLU A 42 -7.68 -1.40 -12.44
C GLU A 42 -8.02 -0.38 -11.35
N THR A 43 -7.02 0.03 -10.56
CA THR A 43 -7.21 1.03 -9.51
C THR A 43 -6.98 2.45 -10.05
N PRO A 44 -7.96 3.38 -9.94
CA PRO A 44 -7.75 4.78 -10.31
C PRO A 44 -6.55 5.39 -9.57
N ILE A 45 -5.65 6.04 -10.31
CA ILE A 45 -4.39 6.57 -9.77
C ILE A 45 -4.63 7.56 -8.64
N GLU A 46 -5.66 8.40 -8.72
CA GLU A 46 -6.03 9.37 -7.69
C GLU A 46 -6.46 8.67 -6.39
N GLN A 47 -7.16 7.54 -6.50
CA GLN A 47 -7.56 6.74 -5.35
C GLN A 47 -6.35 6.11 -4.67
N MET A 48 -5.43 5.53 -5.46
CA MET A 48 -4.19 4.96 -4.96
C MET A 48 -3.34 6.03 -4.26
N LEU A 49 -3.03 7.14 -4.95
CA LEU A 49 -2.19 8.22 -4.42
C LEU A 49 -2.82 8.88 -3.19
N SER A 50 -4.14 9.09 -3.18
CA SER A 50 -4.86 9.58 -2.00
C SER A 50 -4.71 8.62 -0.83
N THR A 51 -4.80 7.30 -1.07
CA THR A 51 -4.64 6.29 -0.01
C THR A 51 -3.23 6.28 0.54
N LEU A 52 -2.22 6.23 -0.32
CA LEU A 52 -0.81 6.25 0.08
C LEU A 52 -0.45 7.54 0.82
N GLY A 53 -0.95 8.70 0.34
CA GLY A 53 -0.74 9.99 1.00
C GLY A 53 -1.39 10.07 2.38
N ASN A 54 -2.52 9.39 2.61
CA ASN A 54 -3.10 9.31 3.95
C ASN A 54 -2.24 8.49 4.91
N LEU A 55 -1.52 7.46 4.44
CA LEU A 55 -0.59 6.71 5.31
C LEU A 55 0.54 7.58 5.85
N ILE A 56 1.00 8.57 5.07
CA ILE A 56 1.98 9.57 5.54
C ILE A 56 1.35 10.48 6.58
N LYS A 57 0.14 10.99 6.33
CA LYS A 57 -0.58 11.86 7.28
C LYS A 57 -0.92 11.15 8.59
N GLU A 58 -1.12 9.84 8.53
CA GLU A 58 -1.37 8.95 9.67
C GLU A 58 -0.06 8.54 10.40
N GLU A 59 1.11 9.02 9.96
CA GLU A 59 2.44 8.67 10.50
C GLU A 59 2.79 7.17 10.46
N LYS A 60 2.03 6.38 9.68
CA LYS A 60 2.31 4.96 9.46
C LYS A 60 3.49 4.73 8.51
N VAL A 61 3.80 5.72 7.67
CA VAL A 61 4.85 5.65 6.64
C VAL A 61 5.53 7.01 6.51
N ASN A 62 6.87 7.05 6.53
CA ASN A 62 7.63 8.29 6.31
C ASN A 62 7.80 8.62 4.82
N HIS A 63 8.11 7.61 4.00
CA HIS A 63 8.38 7.78 2.57
C HIS A 63 7.71 6.70 1.71
N LEU A 64 7.31 7.08 0.50
CA LEU A 64 6.75 6.17 -0.50
C LEU A 64 7.79 5.81 -1.54
N GLY A 65 7.90 4.52 -1.84
CA GLY A 65 8.68 3.99 -2.95
C GLY A 65 7.76 3.38 -4.02
N ALA A 66 8.25 3.33 -5.25
CA ALA A 66 7.59 2.61 -6.33
C ALA A 66 8.60 1.74 -7.05
N SER A 67 8.30 0.45 -7.15
CA SER A 67 8.99 -0.48 -8.03
C SER A 67 8.07 -0.78 -9.20
N ILE A 68 8.28 -0.07 -10.30
CA ILE A 68 7.44 -0.17 -11.50
C ILE A 68 7.90 -1.33 -12.38
N THR A 69 7.48 -2.54 -12.00
CA THR A 69 7.38 -3.63 -12.97
C THR A 69 5.97 -3.58 -13.52
N PHE A 70 5.83 -3.35 -14.84
CA PHE A 70 4.55 -3.54 -15.54
C PHE A 70 4.15 -5.01 -15.39
N ALA A 71 2.89 -5.26 -15.01
CA ALA A 71 2.36 -6.62 -14.85
C ALA A 71 2.09 -7.27 -16.20
#